data_AF-A0A088C9D4-F1
#
_entry.id   AF-A0A088C9D4-F1
#
_cell.length_a   1.000
_cell.length_b   1.000
_cell.length_c   1.000
_cell.angle_alpha   90.00
_cell.angle_beta   90.00
_cell.angle_gamma   90.00
#
_symmetry.space_group_name_H-M   'P 1'
#
loop_
_entity.id
_entity.type
_entity.pdbx_description
1 polymer ?
#
loop_
_entity_poly.entity_id
_entity_poly.type
_entity_poly.pdbx_seq_one_letter_code
_entity_poly.pdbx_strand_id
1 'polypeptide(L)'
;PGARQGGGGLGQSITGIVRMAVIWYFASKFFGPKRPAEPGVLTSNLFQKGEPLDMWMYLSENEKFNDFSNEDALIWHEANIPYAVWGPTSTRTHSLTYYPSEALKHNGSLYAHVYFARSGYPVDPTDPEYEQKSTFGRTHSVVAFLRKSKAGKKKSLLGDSKESEEQPPPKENKESEDKDEGPVEYI
;
A
#
# COMPACT_ATOMS: atom_id res chain seq x y z
N PRO A 1 43.09 44.48 59.50
CA PRO A 1 43.70 44.06 58.22
C PRO A 1 42.93 42.91 57.58
N GLY A 2 42.39 43.15 56.38
CA GLY A 2 42.19 42.13 55.34
C GLY A 2 40.90 41.31 55.38
N ALA A 3 39.82 41.87 54.82
CA ALA A 3 38.74 41.10 54.22
C ALA A 3 39.02 40.90 52.71
N ARG A 4 38.84 39.67 52.22
CA ARG A 4 38.68 39.20 50.83
C ARG A 4 38.10 37.78 50.95
N GLN A 5 37.16 37.25 50.17
CA GLN A 5 36.57 37.62 48.89
C GLN A 5 35.35 36.69 48.64
N GLY A 6 34.41 37.12 47.80
CA GLY A 6 33.32 36.32 47.22
C GLY A 6 32.01 37.11 47.28
N GLY A 7 31.57 37.82 46.24
CA GLY A 7 31.41 37.34 44.88
C GLY A 7 29.96 36.89 44.70
N GLY A 8 29.06 37.82 44.36
CA GLY A 8 27.63 37.54 44.21
C GLY A 8 26.84 38.80 43.92
N GLY A 9 26.74 39.14 42.64
CA GLY A 9 26.17 40.39 42.16
C GLY A 9 24.65 40.46 42.17
N LEU A 10 24.21 41.72 42.19
CA LEU A 10 23.01 42.25 41.57
C LEU A 10 21.65 41.92 42.22
N GLY A 11 21.35 42.67 43.27
CA GLY A 11 20.08 43.38 43.40
C GLY A 11 18.83 42.52 43.44
N GLN A 12 18.53 41.97 44.61
CA GLN A 12 17.19 41.54 45.02
C GLN A 12 16.25 42.75 45.07
N SER A 13 15.85 43.23 43.90
CA SER A 13 14.79 44.21 43.72
C SER A 13 13.52 43.45 43.37
N ILE A 14 12.39 43.87 43.93
CA ILE A 14 11.06 43.27 43.71
C ILE A 14 10.76 43.15 42.19
N THR A 15 11.33 44.04 41.37
CA THR A 15 11.29 44.02 39.90
C THR A 15 11.95 42.78 39.26
N GLY A 16 12.98 42.20 39.86
CA GLY A 16 13.63 40.96 39.40
C GLY A 16 12.75 39.73 39.60
N ILE A 17 12.04 39.66 40.73
CA ILE A 17 11.09 38.57 41.03
C ILE A 17 9.88 38.65 40.09
N VAL A 18 9.37 39.86 39.83
CA VAL A 18 8.28 40.07 38.87
C VAL A 18 8.70 39.65 37.46
N ARG A 19 9.91 40.01 37.01
CA ARG A 19 10.44 39.57 35.71
C ARG A 19 10.58 38.05 35.62
N MET A 20 11.06 37.39 36.67
CA MET A 20 11.17 35.93 36.71
C MET A 20 9.80 35.25 36.70
N ALA A 21 8.80 35.78 37.40
CA ALA A 21 7.44 35.25 37.36
C ALA A 21 6.79 35.39 35.97
N VAL A 22 7.00 36.53 35.29
CA VAL A 22 6.50 36.75 33.93
C VAL A 22 7.20 35.82 32.93
N ILE A 23 8.53 35.70 33.00
CA ILE A 23 9.29 34.79 32.13
C ILE A 23 8.88 33.33 32.40
N TRP A 24 8.70 32.92 33.66
CA TRP A 24 8.25 31.58 34.02
C TRP A 24 6.81 31.31 33.52
N TYR A 25 5.92 32.30 33.60
CA TYR A 25 4.57 32.20 33.05
C TYR A 25 4.58 31.94 31.55
N PHE A 26 5.33 32.73 30.77
CA PHE A 26 5.44 32.50 29.33
C PHE A 26 6.20 31.21 29.00
N ALA A 27 7.26 30.88 29.74
CA ALA A 27 7.99 29.62 29.55
C ALA A 27 7.10 28.40 29.80
N SER A 28 6.24 28.44 30.83
CA SER A 28 5.27 27.36 31.10
C SER A 28 4.21 27.22 29.99
N LYS A 29 3.85 28.32 29.32
CA LYS A 29 2.91 28.33 28.20
C LYS A 29 3.49 27.79 26.90
N PHE A 30 4.78 27.97 26.64
CA PHE A 30 5.43 27.55 25.38
C PHE A 30 6.26 26.27 25.49
N PHE A 31 6.80 25.96 26.67
CA PHE A 31 7.65 24.80 26.94
C PHE A 31 7.03 23.80 27.94
N GLY A 32 5.78 24.00 28.35
CA GLY A 32 5.03 23.01 29.12
C GLY A 32 4.88 21.70 28.34
N PRO A 33 4.75 20.54 29.02
CA PRO A 33 4.60 19.25 28.36
C PRO A 33 3.39 19.30 27.42
N LYS A 34 3.66 19.27 26.11
CA LYS A 34 2.63 19.15 25.09
C LYS A 34 1.94 17.81 25.35
N ARG A 35 0.63 17.84 25.67
CA ARG A 35 -0.17 16.62 25.71
C ARG A 35 0.03 15.92 24.36
N PRO A 36 0.42 14.63 24.33
CA PRO A 36 0.49 13.92 23.06
C PRO A 36 -0.88 14.07 22.39
N ALA A 37 -0.89 14.56 21.16
CA ALA A 37 -2.13 14.64 20.39
C ALA A 37 -2.76 13.24 20.39
N GLU A 38 -4.05 13.16 20.71
CA GLU A 38 -4.71 11.86 20.73
C GLU A 38 -4.57 11.22 19.35
N PRO A 39 -4.06 9.98 19.26
CA PRO A 39 -3.71 9.36 17.99
C PRO A 39 -4.90 9.28 17.03
N GLY A 40 -6.13 9.16 17.54
CA GLY A 40 -7.36 9.19 16.75
C GLY A 40 -7.69 10.53 16.08
N VAL A 41 -7.05 11.63 16.48
CA VAL A 41 -7.14 12.94 15.80
C VAL A 41 -6.15 13.02 14.63
N LEU A 42 -5.11 12.18 14.62
CA LEU A 42 -4.07 12.18 13.61
C LEU A 42 -4.37 11.23 12.44
N THR A 43 -5.19 10.20 12.65
CA THR A 43 -5.59 9.26 11.60
C THR A 43 -7.09 8.98 11.68
N SER A 44 -7.82 9.31 10.61
CA SER A 44 -9.25 9.01 10.48
C SER A 44 -9.49 8.26 9.17
N ASN A 45 -10.56 7.45 9.14
CA ASN A 45 -10.94 6.76 7.90
C ASN A 45 -11.40 7.78 6.85
N LEU A 46 -11.00 7.56 5.61
CA LEU A 46 -11.36 8.41 4.48
C LEU A 46 -12.85 8.28 4.10
N PHE A 47 -13.43 7.11 4.38
CA PHE A 47 -14.83 6.78 4.10
C PHE A 47 -15.60 6.54 5.40
N GLN A 48 -16.83 7.03 5.44
CA GLN A 48 -17.72 6.82 6.58
C GLN A 48 -18.46 5.49 6.41
N LYS A 49 -18.74 4.81 7.54
CA LYS A 49 -19.54 3.59 7.52
C LYS A 49 -20.92 3.86 6.89
N GLY A 50 -21.32 3.02 5.94
CA GLY A 50 -22.58 3.12 5.20
C GLY A 50 -22.54 4.09 4.02
N GLU A 51 -21.43 4.78 3.78
CA GLU A 51 -21.26 5.62 2.59
C GLU A 51 -21.34 4.76 1.32
N PRO A 52 -22.15 5.15 0.31
CA PRO A 52 -22.29 4.38 -0.91
C PRO A 52 -21.03 4.53 -1.79
N LEU A 53 -20.50 3.40 -2.22
CA LEU A 53 -19.36 3.31 -3.14
C LEU A 53 -19.80 2.64 -4.44
N ASP A 54 -19.21 3.06 -5.54
CA ASP A 54 -19.31 2.39 -6.82
C ASP A 54 -18.00 1.63 -7.07
N MET A 55 -18.10 0.44 -7.65
CA MET A 55 -16.99 -0.47 -7.91
C MET A 55 -16.88 -0.78 -9.40
N TRP A 56 -15.66 -0.72 -9.93
CA TRP A 56 -15.31 -1.15 -11.27
C TRP A 56 -14.19 -2.18 -11.21
N MET A 57 -14.35 -3.28 -11.94
CA MET A 57 -13.34 -4.31 -12.10
C MET A 57 -12.99 -4.44 -13.57
N TYR A 58 -11.73 -4.14 -13.87
CA TYR A 58 -11.16 -4.23 -15.22
C TYR A 58 -10.21 -5.42 -15.31
N LEU A 59 -10.15 -6.03 -16.49
CA LEU A 59 -9.22 -7.11 -16.80
C LEU A 59 -8.28 -6.67 -17.91
N SER A 60 -6.97 -6.69 -17.65
CA SER A 60 -5.96 -6.22 -18.60
C SER A 60 -4.67 -7.01 -18.48
N GLU A 61 -3.92 -7.08 -19.58
CA GLU A 61 -2.56 -7.66 -19.58
C GLU A 61 -1.50 -6.66 -19.09
N ASN A 62 -1.88 -5.40 -18.84
CA ASN A 62 -1.01 -4.37 -18.32
C ASN A 62 -1.03 -4.33 -16.78
N GLU A 63 0.14 -4.31 -16.13
CA GLU A 63 0.22 -4.24 -14.66
C GLU A 63 -0.33 -2.92 -14.10
N LYS A 64 -0.17 -1.83 -14.85
CA LYS A 64 -0.76 -0.52 -14.56
C LYS A 64 -1.88 -0.27 -15.55
N PHE A 65 -3.06 -0.03 -15.01
CA PHE A 65 -4.24 0.27 -15.81
C PHE A 65 -4.41 1.78 -15.98
N ASN A 66 -4.74 2.20 -17.20
CA ASN A 66 -4.90 3.59 -17.60
C ASN A 66 -5.96 3.77 -18.70
N ASP A 67 -6.75 2.74 -18.98
CA ASP A 67 -7.68 2.68 -20.12
C ASP A 67 -9.13 2.60 -19.62
N PHE A 68 -9.54 3.57 -18.79
CA PHE A 68 -10.82 3.55 -18.06
C PHE A 68 -12.05 3.68 -18.95
N SER A 69 -11.89 4.17 -20.18
CA SER A 69 -12.95 4.30 -21.20
C SER A 69 -13.19 3.01 -22.00
N ASN A 70 -12.37 1.98 -21.78
CA ASN A 70 -12.49 0.72 -22.50
C ASN A 70 -13.55 -0.20 -21.89
N GLU A 71 -14.70 -0.26 -22.55
CA GLU A 71 -15.83 -1.11 -22.15
C GLU A 71 -15.52 -2.60 -22.24
N ASP A 72 -14.64 -3.03 -23.16
CA ASP A 72 -14.27 -4.45 -23.31
C ASP A 72 -13.41 -4.95 -22.14
N ALA A 73 -12.63 -4.05 -21.52
CA ALA A 73 -11.83 -4.36 -20.35
C ALA A 73 -12.67 -4.40 -19.07
N LEU A 74 -13.81 -3.70 -19.03
CA LEU A 74 -14.70 -3.63 -17.87
C LEU A 74 -15.52 -4.92 -17.76
N ILE A 75 -15.15 -5.77 -16.80
CA ILE A 75 -15.81 -7.07 -16.61
C ILE A 75 -16.89 -7.05 -15.55
N TRP A 76 -16.87 -6.08 -14.64
CA TRP A 76 -17.89 -5.94 -13.61
C TRP A 76 -17.96 -4.50 -13.09
N HIS A 77 -19.18 -3.98 -13.03
CA HIS A 77 -19.52 -2.71 -12.40
C HIS A 77 -20.68 -2.93 -11.42
N GLU A 78 -20.57 -2.39 -10.21
CA GLU A 78 -21.64 -2.41 -9.22
C GLU A 78 -21.67 -1.08 -8.46
N ALA A 79 -22.84 -0.44 -8.42
CA ALA A 79 -23.04 0.87 -7.81
C ALA A 79 -23.71 0.77 -6.44
N ASN A 80 -23.56 1.81 -5.61
CA ASN A 80 -24.22 1.97 -4.31
C ASN A 80 -23.92 0.85 -3.28
N ILE A 81 -22.69 0.35 -3.26
CA ILE A 81 -22.19 -0.62 -2.29
C ILE A 81 -21.97 0.09 -0.94
N PRO A 82 -22.63 -0.30 0.15
CA PRO A 82 -22.45 0.35 1.45
C PRO A 82 -21.10 0.01 2.07
N TYR A 83 -20.26 1.02 2.30
CA TYR A 83 -18.94 0.84 2.90
C TYR A 83 -19.01 0.33 4.35
N ALA A 84 -18.20 -0.68 4.67
CA ALA A 84 -18.08 -1.26 6.01
C ALA A 84 -19.42 -1.72 6.63
N VAL A 85 -20.35 -2.21 5.80
CA VAL A 85 -21.60 -2.85 6.23
C VAL A 85 -21.56 -4.34 5.87
N TRP A 86 -21.43 -5.19 6.87
CA TRP A 86 -21.42 -6.64 6.71
C TRP A 86 -22.84 -7.22 6.77
N GLY A 87 -23.14 -8.18 5.90
CA GLY A 87 -24.41 -8.87 5.85
C GLY A 87 -24.40 -10.01 4.85
N PRO A 88 -25.52 -10.72 4.64
CA PRO A 88 -25.61 -11.77 3.62
C PRO A 88 -25.27 -11.25 2.21
N THR A 89 -25.55 -9.96 1.98
CA THR A 89 -25.25 -9.23 0.76
C THR A 89 -23.92 -8.47 0.83
N SER A 90 -22.97 -8.78 1.72
CA SER A 90 -21.62 -8.21 1.62
C SER A 90 -20.68 -9.02 0.72
N THR A 91 -21.03 -10.29 0.45
CA THR A 91 -20.29 -11.14 -0.48
C THR A 91 -20.95 -11.09 -1.85
N ARG A 92 -20.12 -10.99 -2.89
CA ARG A 92 -20.54 -10.99 -4.28
C ARG A 92 -19.70 -11.99 -5.05
N THR A 93 -20.32 -12.63 -6.04
CA THR A 93 -19.65 -13.60 -6.90
C THR A 93 -20.06 -13.32 -8.34
N HIS A 94 -19.06 -13.16 -9.21
CA HIS A 94 -19.24 -12.96 -10.63
C HIS A 94 -18.41 -14.02 -11.38
N SER A 95 -19.02 -14.70 -12.34
CA SER A 95 -18.37 -15.74 -13.13
C SER A 95 -18.34 -15.34 -14.59
N LEU A 96 -17.14 -15.32 -15.17
CA LEU A 96 -16.89 -14.93 -16.55
C LEU A 96 -16.01 -15.98 -17.23
N THR A 97 -16.25 -16.23 -18.51
CA THR A 97 -15.33 -16.98 -19.36
C THR A 97 -14.44 -16.00 -20.12
N TYR A 98 -13.13 -16.06 -19.85
CA TYR A 98 -12.13 -15.20 -20.50
C TYR A 98 -11.43 -15.97 -21.62
N TYR A 99 -11.25 -15.32 -22.78
CA TYR A 99 -10.56 -15.89 -23.93
C TYR A 99 -9.15 -15.28 -24.04
N PRO A 100 -8.08 -16.04 -23.73
CA PRO A 100 -6.71 -15.54 -23.73
C PRO A 100 -6.24 -15.02 -25.09
N SER A 101 -5.57 -13.87 -25.09
CA SER A 101 -4.83 -13.39 -26.25
C SER A 101 -3.66 -14.32 -26.59
N GLU A 102 -3.08 -14.13 -27.77
CA GLU A 102 -1.87 -14.86 -28.15
C GLU A 102 -0.69 -14.55 -27.22
N ALA A 103 -0.55 -13.29 -26.78
CA ALA A 103 0.49 -12.90 -25.82
C ALA A 103 0.34 -13.64 -24.49
N LEU A 104 -0.89 -13.75 -23.97
CA LEU A 104 -1.15 -14.47 -22.73
C LEU A 104 -0.83 -15.96 -22.85
N LYS A 105 -1.14 -16.59 -23.99
CA LYS A 105 -0.75 -17.99 -24.27
C LYS A 105 0.77 -18.17 -24.32
N HIS A 106 1.51 -17.15 -24.74
CA HIS A 106 2.98 -17.14 -24.73
C HIS A 106 3.57 -16.64 -23.41
N ASN A 107 3.00 -17.09 -22.28
CA ASN A 107 3.43 -16.75 -20.92
C ASN A 107 3.27 -15.25 -20.61
N GLY A 108 2.21 -14.62 -21.08
CA GLY A 108 1.86 -13.26 -20.63
C GLY A 108 1.39 -13.24 -19.17
N SER A 109 1.22 -12.03 -18.64
CA SER A 109 0.53 -11.81 -17.36
C SER A 109 -0.87 -11.26 -17.61
N LEU A 110 -1.78 -11.54 -16.69
CA LEU A 110 -3.13 -10.99 -16.67
C LEU A 110 -3.43 -10.43 -15.28
N TYR A 111 -4.04 -9.26 -15.24
CA TYR A 111 -4.30 -8.50 -14.02
C TYR A 111 -5.77 -8.10 -13.95
N ALA A 112 -6.35 -8.27 -12.75
CA ALA A 112 -7.63 -7.70 -12.38
C ALA A 112 -7.38 -6.40 -11.61
N HIS A 113 -7.89 -5.30 -12.12
CA HIS A 113 -7.80 -3.98 -11.49
C HIS A 113 -9.16 -3.65 -10.89
N VAL A 114 -9.23 -3.56 -9.57
CA VAL A 114 -10.47 -3.22 -8.86
C VAL A 114 -10.34 -1.80 -8.33
N TYR A 115 -11.27 -0.95 -8.71
CA TYR A 115 -11.39 0.42 -8.26
C TYR A 115 -12.70 0.62 -7.53
N PHE A 116 -12.66 1.43 -6.49
CA PHE A 116 -13.81 1.94 -5.77
C PHE A 116 -13.75 3.46 -5.79
N ALA A 117 -14.91 4.09 -5.97
CA ALA A 117 -15.09 5.52 -5.77
C ALA A 117 -16.31 5.76 -4.89
N ARG A 118 -16.38 6.94 -4.25
CA ARG A 118 -17.66 7.44 -3.73
C ARG A 118 -18.69 7.43 -4.85
N SER A 119 -19.92 7.01 -4.55
CA SER A 119 -20.94 6.90 -5.58
C SER A 119 -21.17 8.24 -6.27
N GLY A 120 -21.13 8.23 -7.61
CA GLY A 120 -21.20 9.44 -8.44
C GLY A 120 -19.87 10.16 -8.72
N TYR A 121 -18.74 9.71 -8.17
CA TYR A 121 -17.41 10.22 -8.53
C TYR A 121 -16.74 9.32 -9.60
N PRO A 122 -16.01 9.90 -10.57
CA PRO A 122 -15.29 9.13 -11.56
C PRO A 122 -14.04 8.47 -10.98
N VAL A 123 -13.69 7.29 -11.53
CA VAL A 123 -12.43 6.58 -11.20
C VAL A 123 -11.26 6.95 -12.12
N ASP A 124 -11.54 7.58 -13.25
CA ASP A 124 -10.53 7.96 -14.23
C ASP A 124 -9.79 9.22 -13.77
N PRO A 125 -8.47 9.16 -13.53
CA PRO A 125 -7.66 10.33 -13.13
C PRO A 125 -7.61 11.45 -14.18
N THR A 126 -8.02 11.19 -15.41
CA THR A 126 -8.08 12.20 -16.48
C THR A 126 -9.38 13.01 -16.48
N ASP A 127 -10.39 12.56 -15.73
CA ASP A 127 -11.67 13.26 -15.59
C ASP A 127 -11.50 14.54 -14.74
N PRO A 128 -12.02 15.70 -15.17
CA PRO A 128 -11.95 16.94 -14.39
C PRO A 128 -12.64 16.85 -13.01
N GLU A 129 -13.61 15.94 -12.83
CA GLU A 129 -14.32 15.72 -11.58
C GLU A 129 -13.64 14.66 -10.69
N TYR A 130 -12.49 14.12 -11.12
CA TYR A 130 -11.74 13.13 -10.35
C TYR A 130 -11.17 13.73 -9.06
N GLU A 131 -11.47 13.06 -7.95
CA GLU A 131 -10.90 13.36 -6.65
C GLU A 131 -10.12 12.16 -6.12
N GLN A 132 -8.79 12.30 -6.00
CA GLN A 132 -7.94 11.23 -5.47
C GLN A 132 -8.38 10.70 -4.09
N LYS A 133 -9.04 11.55 -3.28
CA LYS A 133 -9.55 11.18 -1.95
C LYS A 133 -10.90 10.45 -1.98
N SER A 134 -11.63 10.49 -3.09
CA SER A 134 -12.88 9.77 -3.24
C SER A 134 -12.67 8.37 -3.83
N THR A 135 -11.48 8.09 -4.37
CA THR A 135 -11.16 6.85 -5.08
C THR A 135 -10.06 6.04 -4.41
N PHE A 136 -10.15 4.72 -4.47
CA PHE A 136 -9.06 3.80 -4.13
C PHE A 136 -9.14 2.55 -4.99
N GLY A 137 -8.04 1.81 -5.13
CA GLY A 137 -8.05 0.60 -5.93
C GLY A 137 -6.89 -0.32 -5.64
N ARG A 138 -6.98 -1.54 -6.15
CA ARG A 138 -5.96 -2.56 -6.03
C ARG A 138 -5.90 -3.40 -7.29
N THR A 139 -4.68 -3.71 -7.71
CA THR A 139 -4.41 -4.67 -8.78
C THR A 139 -4.12 -6.04 -8.17
N HIS A 140 -4.70 -7.09 -8.76
CA HIS A 140 -4.42 -8.48 -8.45
C HIS A 140 -3.96 -9.21 -9.71
N SER A 141 -2.90 -10.02 -9.61
CA SER A 141 -2.44 -10.86 -10.72
C SER A 141 -3.30 -12.11 -10.79
N VAL A 142 -4.05 -12.25 -11.88
CA VAL A 142 -4.87 -13.44 -12.18
C VAL A 142 -3.99 -14.53 -12.79
N VAL A 143 -3.10 -14.13 -13.70
CA VAL A 143 -2.06 -14.97 -14.29
C VAL A 143 -0.74 -14.23 -14.17
N ALA A 144 0.28 -14.87 -13.61
CA ALA A 144 1.59 -14.27 -13.43
C ALA A 144 2.60 -14.87 -14.42
N PHE A 145 3.33 -14.02 -15.12
CA PHE A 145 4.51 -14.45 -15.89
C PHE A 145 5.53 -15.10 -14.97
N LEU A 146 5.93 -16.32 -15.32
CA LEU A 146 7.01 -17.03 -14.66
C LEU A 146 8.20 -17.17 -15.60
N ARG A 147 9.36 -16.66 -15.18
CA ARG A 147 10.60 -16.83 -15.94
C ARG A 147 10.97 -18.31 -15.95
N LYS A 148 11.26 -18.85 -17.14
CA LYS A 148 11.80 -20.21 -17.27
C LYS A 148 13.07 -20.33 -16.41
N SER A 149 13.14 -21.40 -15.61
CA SER A 149 14.29 -21.66 -14.76
C SER A 149 15.54 -21.82 -15.63
N LYS A 150 16.64 -21.16 -15.24
CA LYS A 150 17.95 -21.37 -15.88
C LYS A 150 18.59 -22.63 -15.32
N ALA A 151 17.94 -23.78 -15.46
CA ALA A 151 18.57 -25.05 -15.14
C ALA A 151 19.73 -25.27 -16.13
N GLY A 152 20.97 -25.29 -15.64
CA GLY A 152 22.07 -25.91 -16.37
C GLY A 152 23.14 -25.03 -17.02
N LYS A 153 23.20 -23.70 -16.81
CA LYS A 153 24.40 -22.92 -17.17
C LYS A 153 25.36 -22.76 -16.00
N LYS A 154 25.79 -23.87 -15.41
CA LYS A 154 26.97 -23.90 -14.53
C LYS A 154 28.19 -24.06 -15.44
N LYS A 155 28.85 -22.96 -15.82
CA LYS A 155 30.14 -23.06 -16.51
C LYS A 155 31.17 -23.51 -15.47
N SER A 156 31.76 -24.69 -15.64
CA SER A 156 32.81 -25.18 -14.76
C SER A 156 33.99 -24.19 -14.77
N LEU A 157 34.36 -23.66 -13.59
CA LEU A 157 35.51 -22.76 -13.41
C LEU A 157 36.81 -23.53 -13.15
N LEU A 158 36.70 -24.83 -12.92
CA LEU A 158 37.81 -25.77 -12.87
C LEU A 158 37.91 -26.34 -14.28
N GLY A 159 38.73 -25.71 -15.11
CA GLY A 159 38.96 -26.17 -16.47
C GLY A 159 39.65 -27.52 -16.46
N ASP A 160 39.02 -28.52 -17.08
CA ASP A 160 39.76 -29.52 -17.82
C ASP A 160 38.97 -29.96 -19.05
N SER A 161 39.71 -30.35 -20.07
CA SER A 161 39.37 -30.34 -21.49
C SER A 161 38.65 -31.60 -21.99
N LYS A 162 37.61 -31.39 -22.82
CA LYS A 162 37.18 -32.16 -24.03
C LYS A 162 35.65 -32.29 -24.15
N GLU A 163 35.17 -31.98 -25.35
CA GLU A 163 33.78 -32.05 -25.81
C GLU A 163 33.11 -33.41 -25.60
N SER A 164 31.79 -33.40 -25.37
CA SER A 164 30.82 -34.30 -26.00
C SER A 164 29.42 -33.72 -25.80
N GLU A 165 28.77 -33.34 -26.91
CA GLU A 165 27.34 -33.07 -26.99
C GLU A 165 26.56 -34.37 -26.77
N GLU A 166 25.58 -34.39 -25.85
CA GLU A 166 24.27 -35.04 -26.03
C GLU A 166 23.38 -34.72 -24.83
N GLN A 167 22.26 -34.05 -25.08
CA GLN A 167 21.23 -33.79 -24.06
C GLN A 167 20.19 -34.92 -24.06
N PRO A 168 19.87 -35.54 -22.90
CA PRO A 168 18.62 -36.28 -22.76
C PRO A 168 17.46 -35.33 -22.41
N PRO A 169 16.21 -35.66 -22.80
CA PRO A 169 15.05 -34.81 -22.56
C PRO A 169 14.69 -34.73 -21.06
N PRO A 170 14.03 -33.64 -20.63
CA PRO A 170 13.73 -33.39 -19.22
C PRO A 170 12.69 -34.39 -18.70
N LYS A 171 13.03 -35.08 -17.60
CA LYS A 171 12.11 -35.92 -16.83
C LYS A 171 11.08 -35.05 -16.10
N GLU A 172 9.81 -35.42 -16.22
CA GLU A 172 8.74 -34.99 -15.31
C GLU A 172 9.12 -35.33 -13.87
N ASN A 173 9.04 -34.36 -12.96
CA ASN A 173 9.07 -34.61 -11.53
C ASN A 173 7.76 -34.10 -10.92
N LYS A 174 6.98 -35.05 -10.40
CA LYS A 174 5.91 -34.81 -9.42
C LYS A 174 6.52 -34.45 -8.06
N GLU A 175 5.74 -33.65 -7.32
CA GLU A 175 5.69 -33.47 -5.86
C GLU A 175 6.92 -32.90 -5.13
N SER A 176 6.70 -31.73 -4.52
CA SER A 176 7.15 -31.46 -3.16
C SER A 176 6.10 -30.60 -2.45
N GLU A 177 5.34 -31.26 -1.58
CA GLU A 177 4.39 -30.71 -0.62
C GLU A 177 5.14 -30.13 0.59
N ASP A 178 4.51 -29.11 1.20
CA ASP A 178 4.69 -28.52 2.54
C ASP A 178 6.01 -27.87 2.99
N LYS A 179 5.91 -26.59 3.39
CA LYS A 179 6.07 -26.14 4.80
C LYS A 179 5.41 -24.77 5.08
N ASP A 180 4.32 -24.82 5.84
CA ASP A 180 4.09 -24.09 7.11
C ASP A 180 4.19 -22.54 7.09
N GLU A 181 3.07 -21.87 6.79
CA GLU A 181 2.88 -20.44 7.08
C GLU A 181 2.20 -20.28 8.46
N GLY A 182 2.98 -19.85 9.45
CA GLY A 182 2.48 -19.40 10.75
C GLY A 182 1.62 -18.14 10.64
N PRO A 183 0.79 -17.83 11.66
CA PRO A 183 -0.26 -16.83 11.54
C PRO A 183 0.33 -15.41 11.51
N VAL A 184 -0.05 -14.64 10.48
CA VAL A 184 0.33 -13.24 10.33
C VAL A 184 -0.60 -12.38 11.19
N GLU A 185 -0.12 -11.97 12.36
CA GLU A 185 -0.75 -10.91 13.15
C GLU A 185 -0.58 -9.57 12.44
N TYR A 186 -1.68 -8.83 12.29
CA TYR A 186 -1.72 -7.47 11.78
C TYR A 186 -1.76 -6.47 12.94
N ILE A 187 -0.83 -5.51 12.94
CA ILE A 187 -0.96 -4.22 13.64
C ILE A 187 -0.90 -3.13 12.58
#